data_AF-A0A8T5KTD8-F1
#
_entry.id   AF-A0A8T5KTD8-F1
#
_cell.length_a   1.000
_cell.length_b   1.000
_cell.length_c   1.000
_cell.angle_alpha   90.00
_cell.angle_beta   90.00
_cell.angle_gamma   90.00
#
_symmetry.space_group_name_H-M   'P 1'
#
loop_
_entity.id
_entity.type
_entity.pdbx_description
1 polymer ?
#
loop_
_entity_poly.entity_id
_entity_poly.type
_entity_poly.pdbx_seq_one_letter_code
_entity_poly.pdbx_strand_id
1 'polypeptide(L)' 'MAKKKDPEGYYSIAALIGIIVTLVLHYFFLSQLNLHSTLHVTLGVFIFCIVVGALSSLLERVW' A
#
# COMPACT_ATOMS: atom_id res chain seq x y z
N MET A 1 16.26 26.47 12.79
CA MET A 1 15.98 25.98 11.42
C MET A 1 15.33 24.62 11.53
N ALA A 2 14.01 24.53 11.39
CA ALA A 2 13.33 23.24 11.29
C ALA A 2 13.82 22.57 10.00
N LYS A 3 14.47 21.40 10.10
CA LYS A 3 14.82 20.59 8.92
C LYS A 3 13.55 20.38 8.11
N LYS A 4 13.47 20.90 6.89
CA LYS A 4 12.47 20.45 5.91
C LYS A 4 12.68 18.93 5.79
N LYS A 5 11.79 18.14 6.39
CA LYS A 5 11.71 16.69 6.18
C LYS A 5 11.46 16.51 4.69
N ASP A 6 12.41 15.92 3.97
CA ASP A 6 12.34 15.74 2.52
C ASP A 6 11.03 15.01 2.16
N PRO A 7 10.14 15.63 1.37
CA PRO A 7 8.82 15.07 1.11
C PRO A 7 8.90 13.71 0.39
N GLU A 8 9.98 13.44 -0.33
CA GLU A 8 10.16 12.20 -1.09
C GLU A 8 10.37 10.97 -0.18
N GLY A 9 10.99 11.17 0.98
CA GLY A 9 11.29 10.08 1.92
C GLY A 9 10.02 9.50 2.56
N TYR A 10 9.04 10.33 2.90
CA TYR A 10 7.82 9.85 3.53
C TYR A 10 6.93 9.07 2.57
N TYR A 11 6.81 9.52 1.31
CA TYR A 11 6.05 8.81 0.28
C TYR A 11 6.68 7.45 -0.02
N SER A 12 8.01 7.39 -0.06
CA SER A 12 8.75 6.13 -0.28
C SER A 12 8.50 5.12 0.84
N ILE A 13 8.49 5.57 2.10
CA ILE A 13 8.19 4.71 3.26
C ILE A 13 6.73 4.27 3.27
N ALA A 14 5.79 5.17 2.98
CA ALA A 14 4.36 4.84 2.86
C ALA A 14 4.13 3.77 1.77
N ALA A 15 4.78 3.92 0.62
CA ALA A 15 4.71 2.96 -0.47
C ALA A 15 5.30 1.60 -0.07
N LEU A 16 6.46 1.57 0.59
CA LEU A 16 7.08 0.32 1.07
C LEU A 16 6.16 -0.44 2.03
N ILE A 17 5.60 0.26 3.03
CA ILE A 17 4.66 -0.32 3.99
C ILE A 17 3.41 -0.82 3.27
N GLY A 18 2.89 -0.03 2.32
CA GLY A 18 1.73 -0.42 1.52
C GLY A 18 1.96 -1.67 0.67
N ILE A 19 3.16 -1.83 0.08
CA ILE A 19 3.55 -3.04 -0.65
C ILE A 19 3.56 -4.25 0.29
N ILE A 20 4.19 -4.14 1.47
CA ILE A 20 4.28 -5.24 2.44
C ILE A 20 2.88 -5.69 2.87
N VAL A 21 2.01 -4.74 3.26
CA VAL A 21 0.63 -5.05 3.68
C VAL A 21 -0.15 -5.71 2.55
N THR A 22 -0.01 -5.20 1.32
CA THR A 22 -0.68 -5.76 0.14
C THR A 22 -0.20 -7.17 -0.16
N LEU A 23 1.11 -7.45 -0.07
CA LEU A 23 1.66 -8.79 -0.27
C LEU A 23 1.12 -9.79 0.77
N VAL A 24 1.03 -9.37 2.03
CA VAL A 24 0.43 -10.19 3.10
C VAL A 24 -1.04 -10.47 2.78
N LEU A 25 -1.83 -9.44 2.47
CA LEU A 25 -3.24 -9.62 2.12
C LEU A 25 -3.41 -10.50 0.87
N HIS A 26 -2.56 -10.32 -0.13
CA HIS A 26 -2.60 -11.12 -1.35
C HIS A 26 -2.29 -12.58 -1.09
N TYR A 27 -1.24 -12.87 -0.32
CA TYR A 27 -0.85 -14.24 0.01
C TYR A 27 -1.89 -14.95 0.89
N PHE A 28 -2.42 -14.30 1.92
CA PHE A 28 -3.35 -14.93 2.87
C PHE A 28 -4.79 -14.99 2.35
N PHE A 29 -5.28 -13.96 1.64
CA PHE A 29 -6.66 -13.92 1.16
C PHE A 29 -6.78 -14.29 -0.32
N LEU A 30 -6.11 -13.54 -1.20
CA LEU A 30 -6.34 -13.68 -2.63
C LEU A 30 -5.87 -15.05 -3.15
N SER A 31 -4.72 -15.55 -2.67
CA SER A 31 -4.19 -16.87 -3.06
C SER A 31 -5.11 -18.05 -2.70
N GLN A 32 -6.04 -17.87 -1.76
CA GLN A 32 -7.04 -18.90 -1.38
C GLN A 32 -8.30 -18.85 -2.25
N LEU A 33 -8.51 -17.75 -2.99
CA LEU A 33 -9.66 -17.57 -3.87
C LEU A 33 -9.34 -18.12 -5.26
N ASN A 34 -10.11 -19.12 -5.69
CA ASN A 34 -9.98 -19.75 -7.00
C ASN A 34 -10.62 -18.87 -8.09
N LEU A 35 -10.06 -17.66 -8.27
CA LEU A 35 -10.51 -16.64 -9.21
C LEU A 35 -9.72 -16.72 -10.51
N HIS A 36 -10.35 -16.29 -11.61
CA HIS A 36 -9.66 -16.07 -12.87
C HIS A 36 -8.50 -15.08 -12.68
N SER A 37 -7.32 -15.39 -13.22
CA SER A 37 -6.07 -14.67 -12.99
C SER A 37 -6.21 -13.14 -13.16
N THR A 38 -6.96 -12.70 -14.17
CA THR A 38 -7.22 -11.27 -14.42
C THR A 38 -7.96 -10.58 -13.27
N LEU A 39 -8.98 -11.23 -12.71
CA LEU A 39 -9.75 -10.68 -11.57
C LEU A 39 -8.90 -10.66 -10.31
N HIS A 40 -8.08 -11.69 -10.12
CA HIS A 40 -7.17 -11.82 -8.99
C HIS A 40 -6.15 -10.66 -8.96
N VAL A 41 -5.52 -10.36 -10.09
CA VAL A 41 -4.58 -9.23 -10.20
C VAL A 41 -5.30 -7.88 -10.02
N THR A 42 -6.47 -7.71 -10.65
CA THR A 42 -7.25 -6.46 -10.54
C THR A 42 -7.64 -6.16 -9.09
N LEU A 43 -8.09 -7.17 -8.34
CA LEU A 43 -8.39 -7.05 -6.91
C LEU A 43 -7.14 -6.71 -6.09
N GLY A 44 -6.01 -7.34 -6.38
CA GLY A 44 -4.74 -7.03 -5.72
C GLY A 44 -4.30 -5.58 -5.93
N VAL A 45 -4.38 -5.07 -7.16
CA VAL A 45 -4.07 -3.68 -7.50
C VAL A 45 -5.05 -2.70 -6.83
N PHE A 46 -6.34 -3.04 -6.80
CA PHE A 46 -7.35 -2.22 -6.14
C PHE A 46 -7.09 -2.08 -4.63
N ILE A 47 -6.80 -3.21 -3.95
CA ILE A 47 -6.44 -3.23 -2.54
C ILE A 47 -5.16 -2.41 -2.29
N PHE A 48 -4.14 -2.58 -3.14
CA PHE A 48 -2.91 -1.81 -3.06
C PHE A 48 -3.15 -0.29 -3.09
N CYS A 49 -3.93 0.19 -4.06
CA CYS A 49 -4.25 1.61 -4.19
C CYS A 49 -4.95 2.17 -2.94
N ILE A 50 -5.91 1.43 -2.38
CA ILE A 50 -6.62 1.83 -1.15
C ILE A 50 -5.65 1.89 0.04
N VAL A 51 -4.83 0.86 0.23
CA VAL A 51 -3.90 0.76 1.36
C VAL A 51 -2.84 1.87 1.29
N VAL A 52 -2.23 2.08 0.12
CA VAL A 52 -1.22 3.14 -0.07
C VAL A 52 -1.83 4.52 0.09
N GLY A 53 -3.02 4.77 -0.46
CA GLY A 53 -3.73 6.04 -0.29
C GLY A 53 -4.03 6.34 1.18
N ALA A 54 -4.58 5.36 1.91
CA ALA A 54 -4.87 5.49 3.33
C ALA A 54 -3.60 5.71 4.18
N LEU A 55 -2.53 4.95 3.91
CA LEU A 55 -1.25 5.12 4.58
C LEU A 55 -0.63 6.48 4.29
N SER A 56 -0.70 6.97 3.06
CA SER A 56 -0.19 8.30 2.70
C SER A 56 -0.92 9.39 3.47
N SER A 57 -2.26 9.34 3.55
CA SER A 57 -3.05 10.31 4.32
C SER A 57 -2.81 10.22 5.83
N LEU A 58 -2.56 9.02 6.36
CA LEU A 58 -2.20 8.83 7.77
C LEU A 58 -0.82 9.38 8.07
N LEU A 59 0.18 9.08 7.23
CA LEU A 59 1.53 9.60 7.40
C LEU A 59 1.57 11.12 7.30
N GLU A 60 0.83 11.72 6.35
CA GLU A 60 0.70 13.18 6.23
C GLU A 60 0.17 13.84 7.51
N ARG A 61 -0.73 13.17 8.24
CA ARG A 61 -1.25 13.67 9.52
C ARG A 61 -0.28 13.51 10.70
N VAL A 62 0.60 12.51 10.65
CA VAL A 62 1.49 12.16 11.77
C VAL A 62 2.84 12.86 11.68
N TRP A 63 3.27 13.21 10.47
CA TRP A 63 4.66 13.57 10.16
C TRP A 63 4.93 15.08 10.24
#